data_AF-A0A961MMW4-F1
#
_entry.id   AF-A0A961MMW4-F1
#
_cell.length_a   1.000
_cell.length_b   1.000
_cell.length_c   1.000
_cell.angle_alpha   90.00
_cell.angle_beta   90.00
_cell.angle_gamma   90.00
#
_symmetry.space_group_name_H-M   'P 1'
#
loop_
_entity.id
_entity.type
_entity.pdbx_description
1 polymer ?
#
loop_
_entity_poly.entity_id
_entity_poly.type
_entity_poly.pdbx_seq_one_letter_code
_entity_poly.pdbx_strand_id
1 'polypeptide(L)'
;MIAFLTQNLRWLAPGFLLTFASAFGQTWFIALFAGEIKAVYGLSDGGWGSLYTLATLVAAGLLFLRGALADTMPLGRLAAGVALAFALAAALMAWTSSPWLLGLALIG
;
A
#
# COMPACT_ATOMS: atom_id res chain seq x y z
N MET A 1 -12.56 -28.53 8.18
CA MET A 1 -12.33 -27.15 7.67
C MET A 1 -13.39 -26.17 8.17
N ILE A 2 -14.69 -26.40 7.91
CA ILE A 2 -15.77 -25.48 8.32
C ILE A 2 -15.85 -25.31 9.85
N ALA A 3 -15.77 -26.41 10.61
CA ALA A 3 -15.77 -26.36 12.08
C ALA A 3 -14.61 -25.54 12.67
N PHE A 4 -13.43 -25.57 12.03
CA PHE A 4 -12.26 -24.80 12.44
C PHE A 4 -12.50 -23.29 12.23
N LEU A 5 -13.07 -22.91 11.09
CA LEU A 5 -13.40 -21.51 10.79
C LEU A 5 -14.44 -20.95 11.77
N THR A 6 -15.50 -21.72 12.06
CA THR A 6 -16.55 -21.28 12.99
C THR A 6 -16.06 -21.19 14.44
N GLN A 7 -15.20 -22.10 14.89
CA GLN A 7 -14.67 -22.08 16.26
C GLN A 7 -13.63 -20.97 16.48
N ASN A 8 -12.89 -20.58 15.45
CA ASN A 8 -11.83 -19.57 15.52
C ASN A 8 -12.25 -18.20 14.93
N LEU A 9 -13.53 -18.04 14.60
CA LEU A 9 -14.05 -16.85 13.90
C LEU A 9 -13.72 -15.54 14.63
N ARG A 10 -13.75 -15.53 15.97
CA ARG A 10 -13.43 -14.32 16.76
C ARG A 10 -12.01 -13.80 16.53
N TRP A 11 -11.07 -14.69 16.21
CA TRP A 11 -9.66 -14.37 16.01
C TRP A 11 -9.34 -14.13 14.53
N LEU A 12 -9.99 -14.89 13.65
CA LEU A 12 -9.83 -14.79 12.21
C LEU A 12 -10.54 -13.57 11.61
N ALA A 13 -11.74 -13.24 12.09
CA ALA A 13 -12.55 -12.18 11.50
C ALA A 13 -11.88 -10.80 11.59
N PRO A 14 -11.27 -10.36 12.72
CA PRO A 14 -10.54 -9.09 12.75
C PRO A 14 -9.36 -9.06 11.77
N GLY A 15 -8.55 -10.13 11.72
CA GLY A 15 -7.41 -10.20 10.79
C GLY A 15 -7.86 -10.17 9.33
N PHE A 16 -8.94 -10.88 9.00
CA PHE A 16 -9.55 -10.85 7.68
C PHE A 16 -10.08 -9.47 7.33
N LEU A 17 -10.86 -8.84 8.22
CA LEU A 17 -11.44 -7.52 8.00
C LEU A 17 -10.36 -6.45 7.86
N LEU A 18 -9.30 -6.50 8.66
CA LEU A 18 -8.16 -5.59 8.56
C LEU A 18 -7.42 -5.75 7.23
N THR A 19 -7.19 -6.99 6.80
CA THR A 19 -6.53 -7.28 5.50
C THR A 19 -7.41 -6.85 4.32
N PHE A 20 -8.71 -7.12 4.40
CA PHE A 20 -9.69 -6.72 3.39
C PHE A 20 -9.83 -5.19 3.30
N ALA A 21 -9.95 -4.51 4.44
CA ALA A 21 -10.04 -3.05 4.50
C ALA A 21 -8.73 -2.37 4.04
N SER A 22 -7.57 -3.00 4.24
CA SER A 22 -6.29 -2.52 3.71
C SER A 22 -6.30 -2.41 2.18
N ALA A 23 -6.96 -3.36 1.49
CA ALA A 23 -7.04 -3.35 0.02
C ALA A 23 -7.83 -2.15 -0.54
N PHE A 24 -8.78 -1.61 0.23
CA PHE A 24 -9.58 -0.44 -0.17
C PHE A 24 -8.78 0.86 -0.20
N GLY A 25 -7.68 0.95 0.55
CA GLY A 25 -6.92 2.19 0.69
C GLY A 25 -6.07 2.48 -0.56
N GLN A 26 -4.90 1.86 -0.63
CA GLN A 26 -3.86 2.23 -1.59
C GLN A 26 -4.12 1.66 -2.99
N THR A 27 -4.33 0.35 -3.10
CA THR A 27 -4.41 -0.35 -4.40
C THR A 27 -5.63 0.10 -5.22
N TRP A 28 -6.79 0.23 -4.56
CA TRP A 28 -8.02 0.69 -5.23
C TRP A 28 -7.93 2.16 -5.63
N PHE A 29 -7.38 3.01 -4.77
CA PHE A 29 -7.15 4.43 -5.10
C PHE A 29 -6.22 4.57 -6.32
N ILE A 30 -5.07 3.89 -6.31
CA ILE A 30 -4.13 3.93 -7.44
C ILE A 30 -4.80 3.44 -8.73
N ALA A 31 -5.59 2.36 -8.67
CA ALA A 31 -6.27 1.82 -9.84
C ALA A 31 -7.36 2.76 -10.40
N LEU A 32 -8.17 3.37 -9.54
CA LEU A 32 -9.24 4.27 -9.94
C LEU A 32 -8.71 5.58 -10.54
N PHE A 33 -7.64 6.14 -9.97
CA PHE A 33 -7.05 7.40 -10.43
C PHE A 33 -5.91 7.21 -11.44
N ALA A 34 -5.57 5.97 -11.81
CA ALA A 34 -4.49 5.69 -12.76
C ALA A 34 -4.68 6.41 -14.12
N GLY A 35 -5.93 6.55 -14.59
CA GLY A 35 -6.23 7.24 -15.83
C GLY A 35 -5.89 8.73 -15.77
N GLU A 36 -6.37 9.40 -14.74
CA GLU A 36 -6.17 10.81 -14.45
C GLU A 36 -4.69 11.11 -14.18
N ILE A 37 -4.02 10.28 -13.39
CA ILE A 37 -2.58 10.41 -13.11
C ILE A 37 -1.79 10.29 -14.42
N LYS A 38 -2.06 9.29 -15.27
CA LYS A 38 -1.40 9.18 -16.58
C LYS A 38 -1.61 10.42 -17.44
N ALA A 39 -2.83 10.96 -17.46
CA ALA A 39 -3.17 12.16 -18.23
C ALA A 39 -2.44 13.41 -17.71
N VAL A 40 -2.37 13.60 -16.39
CA VAL A 40 -1.71 14.75 -15.75
C VAL A 40 -0.19 14.74 -15.97
N TYR A 41 0.45 13.56 -15.91
CA TYR A 41 1.90 13.43 -16.09
C TYR A 41 2.31 13.08 -17.53
N GLY A 42 1.37 12.98 -18.47
CA GLY A 42 1.64 12.63 -19.87
C GLY A 42 2.28 11.24 -20.04
N LEU A 43 1.98 10.29 -19.14
CA LEU A 43 2.57 8.96 -19.14
C LEU A 43 1.85 8.04 -20.14
N SER A 44 2.62 7.29 -20.93
CA SER A 44 2.10 6.16 -21.69
C SER A 44 1.73 5.01 -20.76
N ASP A 45 0.92 4.07 -21.24
CA ASP A 45 0.56 2.87 -20.46
C ASP A 45 1.80 2.06 -20.04
N GLY A 46 2.84 2.01 -20.89
CA GLY A 46 4.12 1.38 -20.56
C GLY A 46 4.95 2.16 -19.53
N GLY A 47 4.91 3.49 -19.56
CA GLY A 47 5.57 4.34 -18.57
C GLY A 47 4.94 4.20 -17.19
N TRP A 48 3.60 4.19 -17.12
CA TRP A 48 2.87 3.92 -15.90
C TRP A 48 3.12 2.50 -15.36
N GLY A 49 3.04 1.49 -16.23
CA GLY A 49 3.27 0.10 -15.85
C GLY A 49 4.67 -0.15 -15.30
N SER A 50 5.69 0.43 -15.93
CA SER A 50 7.08 0.31 -15.45
C SER A 50 7.32 1.03 -14.12
N LEU A 51 6.77 2.24 -13.96
CA LEU A 51 6.85 3.00 -12.71
C LEU A 51 6.18 2.24 -11.54
N TYR A 52 4.96 1.75 -11.76
CA TYR A 52 4.22 1.00 -10.75
C TYR A 52 4.90 -0.33 -10.40
N THR A 53 5.45 -1.04 -11.40
CA THR A 53 6.21 -2.27 -11.18
C THR A 53 7.45 -2.03 -10.35
N LEU A 54 8.21 -0.97 -10.67
CA LEU A 54 9.41 -0.60 -9.91
C LEU A 54 9.06 -0.26 -8.45
N ALA A 55 8.02 0.56 -8.24
CA ALA A 55 7.54 0.91 -6.90
C ALA A 55 7.14 -0.33 -6.10
N THR A 56 6.39 -1.25 -6.72
CA THR A 56 5.96 -2.51 -6.10
C THR A 56 7.15 -3.41 -5.74
N LEU A 57 8.16 -3.48 -6.61
CA LEU A 57 9.37 -4.27 -6.36
C LEU A 57 10.17 -3.70 -5.18
N VAL A 58 10.29 -2.38 -5.10
CA VAL A 58 10.93 -1.70 -3.97
C VAL A 58 10.16 -1.95 -2.67
N ALA A 59 8.83 -1.86 -2.69
CA ALA A 59 7.99 -2.17 -1.54
C ALA A 59 8.17 -3.62 -1.07
N ALA A 60 8.22 -4.59 -2.01
CA ALA A 60 8.49 -5.98 -1.71
C ALA A 60 9.90 -6.19 -1.10
N GLY A 61 10.91 -5.50 -1.61
CA GLY A 61 12.26 -5.51 -1.04
C GLY A 61 12.31 -4.92 0.38
N LEU A 62 11.60 -3.82 0.63
CA LEU A 62 11.45 -3.24 1.96
C LEU A 62 10.77 -4.22 2.92
N LEU A 63 9.72 -4.91 2.48
CA LEU A 63 9.06 -5.94 3.26
C LEU A 63 10.01 -7.09 3.61
N PHE A 64 10.86 -7.52 2.68
CA PHE A 64 11.85 -8.57 2.95
C PHE A 64 12.89 -8.13 4.00
N LEU A 65 13.36 -6.87 3.91
CA LEU A 65 14.42 -6.34 4.79
C LEU A 65 13.90 -5.92 6.17
N ARG A 66 12.70 -5.36 6.23
CA ARG A 66 12.13 -4.71 7.42
C ARG A 66 10.86 -5.40 7.91
N GLY A 67 10.39 -6.48 7.28
CA GLY A 67 9.20 -7.23 7.68
C GLY A 67 9.29 -7.80 9.09
N ALA A 68 10.49 -8.17 9.54
CA ALA A 68 10.74 -8.64 10.91
C ALA A 68 10.45 -7.57 12.00
N LEU A 69 10.29 -6.29 11.62
CA LEU A 69 9.80 -5.27 12.54
C LEU A 69 8.36 -5.56 12.99
N ALA A 70 7.56 -6.24 12.17
CA ALA A 70 6.19 -6.61 12.53
C ALA A 70 6.14 -7.61 13.70
N ASP A 71 7.18 -8.45 13.85
CA ASP A 71 7.26 -9.46 14.90
C ASP A 71 7.85 -8.92 16.21
N THR A 72 8.60 -7.82 16.13
CA THR A 72 9.34 -7.25 17.28
C THR A 72 8.72 -5.98 17.85
N MET A 73 7.90 -5.26 17.08
CA MET A 73 7.24 -4.03 17.53
C MET A 73 5.81 -4.28 18.03
N PRO A 74 5.35 -3.54 19.06
CA PRO A 74 3.95 -3.55 19.46
C PRO A 74 3.06 -3.09 18.30
N LEU A 75 1.99 -3.86 18.03
CA LEU A 75 1.06 -3.62 16.92
C LEU A 75 0.58 -2.16 16.84
N GLY A 76 0.27 -1.52 17.98
CA GLY A 76 -0.22 -0.13 18.00
C GLY A 76 0.81 0.89 17.50
N ARG A 77 2.11 0.69 17.79
CA ARG A 77 3.18 1.57 17.30
C ARG A 77 3.47 1.33 15.82
N LEU A 78 3.48 0.06 15.41
CA LEU A 78 3.65 -0.32 14.02
C LEU A 78 2.52 0.24 13.15
N ALA A 79 1.27 0.05 13.57
CA ALA A 79 0.09 0.55 12.87
C ALA A 79 0.09 2.08 12.75
N ALA A 80 0.43 2.81 13.82
CA ALA A 80 0.56 4.26 13.76
C ALA A 80 1.68 4.72 12.81
N GLY A 81 2.83 4.03 12.82
CA GLY A 81 3.94 4.33 11.90
C GLY A 81 3.56 4.10 10.44
N VAL A 82 2.91 2.98 10.13
CA VAL A 82 2.42 2.67 8.78
C VAL A 82 1.36 3.67 8.33
N ALA A 83 0.39 4.01 9.21
CA ALA A 83 -0.63 5.01 8.90
C ALA A 83 -0.02 6.40 8.60
N LEU A 84 1.02 6.80 9.34
CA LEU A 84 1.73 8.05 9.10
C LEU A 84 2.50 8.02 7.78
N ALA A 85 3.12 6.89 7.43
CA ALA A 85 3.78 6.70 6.13
C ALA A 85 2.78 6.83 4.96
N PHE A 86 1.61 6.19 5.06
CA PHE A 86 0.53 6.33 4.08
C PHE A 86 0.02 7.77 3.96
N ALA A 87 -0.18 8.46 5.09
CA ALA A 87 -0.60 9.86 5.07
C ALA A 87 0.42 10.77 4.38
N LEU A 88 1.71 10.54 4.61
CA LEU A 88 2.79 11.25 3.93
C LEU A 88 2.83 10.92 2.43
N ALA A 89 2.64 9.66 2.04
CA ALA A 89 2.56 9.25 0.64
C ALA A 89 1.40 9.94 -0.09
N ALA A 90 0.22 9.99 0.54
CA ALA A 90 -0.94 10.70 0.01
C ALA A 90 -0.69 12.22 -0.13
N ALA A 91 -0.06 12.83 0.88
CA ALA A 91 0.33 14.25 0.82
C ALA A 91 1.36 14.53 -0.29
N LEU A 92 2.32 13.62 -0.50
CA LEU A 92 3.31 13.71 -1.57
C LEU A 92 2.65 13.57 -2.95
N MET A 93 1.67 12.67 -3.13
CA MET A 93 0.89 12.61 -4.37
C MET A 93 0.13 13.91 -4.63
N ALA A 94 -0.43 14.53 -3.59
CA ALA A 94 -1.17 15.78 -3.73
C ALA A 94 -0.30 16.98 -4.13
N TRP A 95 0.95 17.04 -3.66
CA TRP A 95 1.85 18.17 -3.93
C TRP A 95 2.68 17.97 -5.21
N THR A 96 3.02 16.73 -5.59
CA THR A 96 4.07 16.53 -6.59
C THR A 96 3.65 16.89 -8.02
N SER A 97 4.54 17.55 -8.76
CA SER A 97 4.43 17.76 -10.20
C SER A 97 5.45 16.94 -11.01
N SER A 98 6.21 16.05 -10.34
CA SER A 98 7.25 15.22 -10.95
C SER A 98 6.88 13.72 -10.96
N PRO A 99 7.04 13.01 -12.10
CA PRO A 99 6.78 11.56 -12.20
C PRO A 99 7.65 10.69 -11.29
N TRP A 100 8.85 11.15 -10.92
CA TRP A 100 9.75 10.38 -10.04
C TRP A 100 9.30 10.41 -8.58
N LEU A 101 8.81 11.57 -8.12
CA LEU A 101 8.22 11.73 -6.79
C LEU A 101 6.88 10.99 -6.67
N LEU A 102 6.15 10.86 -7.78
CA LEU A 102 4.98 9.98 -7.87
C LEU A 102 5.38 8.52 -7.63
N GLY A 103 6.48 8.05 -8.24
CA GLY A 103 7.02 6.71 -8.01
C GLY A 103 7.35 6.42 -6.53
N LEU A 104 7.88 7.41 -5.81
CA LEU A 104 8.13 7.31 -4.37
C LEU A 104 6.82 7.20 -3.57
N ALA A 105 5.80 7.97 -3.95
CA ALA A 105 4.51 7.92 -3.29
C ALA A 105 3.77 6.60 -3.53
N LEU A 106 4.03 5.91 -4.65
CA LEU A 106 3.46 4.58 -4.95
C LEU A 106 4.07 3.43 -4.13
N ILE A 107 5.22 3.65 -3.47
CA ILE A 107 5.84 2.65 -2.58
C ILE A 107 5.10 2.58 -1.23
N GLY A 108 4.57 3.74 -0.80
CA GLY A 108 4.06 4.00 0.55
C GLY A 108 2.63 3.57 0.77
#